data_AF-A0A2W5XMI9-F1
#
_entry.id   AF-A0A2W5XMI9-F1
#
_cell.length_a   1.000
_cell.length_b   1.000
_cell.length_c   1.000
_cell.angle_alpha   90.00
_cell.angle_beta   90.00
_cell.angle_gamma   90.00
#
_symmetry.space_group_name_H-M   'P 1'
#
loop_
_entity.id
_entity.type
_entity.pdbx_description
1 polymer ?
#
loop_
_entity_poly.entity_id
_entity_poly.type
_entity_poly.pdbx_seq_one_letter_code
_entity_poly.pdbx_strand_id
1 'polypeptide(L)'
;MPSRLDLLAPPRADAERLARGEHHDPHAILGAHPAEEGIVVRAFHPAAAGATVLTPDGPHEMLSVGNGIWGALLPGSDGGAVDTRYRLRFSFPGAVDERTDPYRFAPTLGELDLHLIGEGTHERLYDVLGAHPRSVDGIDGVAFAVWAPSARSVRVAGDFNLWDGRLLPMRSLGASGVWELFVPGINAGDLYKFEILGADGQLRLKTDPLAFSMEVRPLTASRVWDLDGFAWTDEAWLQQRAERDPYRSPMAIYEVHLGSWRRNGDGSWLGYRDAGRQLADHCRRFAFTHVEFMPLAEHPFDGSWGYQVTGYYAPTSRFGTPDDVRAMIDELHAAGIGVILDWVPAHFPTDAFALAQFDGTALYEHANPQLGRHPDWGTLIFNYGRREVRNFLVANALFWLDRYHVDGLRVDAVASMLYLDYSREAGEWVPNRYGGRENLEAIAFLREFNERCHGLFPGIVTIAEESTAFPGVTRPTYAGGLGFGFK
;
A
#
# COMPACT_ATOMS: atom_id res chain seq x y z
N MET A 1 -13.69 -23.24 43.35
CA MET A 1 -12.73 -23.32 42.23
C MET A 1 -13.44 -22.75 41.00
N PRO A 2 -12.75 -21.97 40.16
CA PRO A 2 -13.32 -21.53 38.88
C PRO A 2 -13.78 -22.75 38.09
N SER A 3 -14.85 -22.62 37.31
CA SER A 3 -15.23 -23.67 36.36
C SER A 3 -14.15 -23.79 35.27
N ARG A 4 -14.03 -24.96 34.62
CA ARG A 4 -13.10 -25.14 33.49
C ARG A 4 -13.36 -24.14 32.36
N LEU A 5 -14.60 -23.65 32.22
CA LEU A 5 -14.95 -22.59 31.27
C LEU A 5 -14.38 -21.22 31.68
N ASP A 6 -14.33 -20.91 32.98
CA ASP A 6 -13.81 -19.62 33.47
C ASP A 6 -12.30 -19.48 33.19
N LEU A 7 -11.56 -20.59 33.17
CA LEU A 7 -10.14 -20.62 32.80
C LEU A 7 -9.92 -20.36 31.31
N LEU A 8 -10.87 -20.79 30.47
CA LEU A 8 -10.75 -20.71 29.02
C LEU A 8 -11.26 -19.38 28.44
N ALA A 9 -12.23 -18.76 29.10
CA ALA A 9 -12.84 -17.53 28.61
C ALA A 9 -11.88 -16.33 28.73
N PRO A 10 -11.73 -15.49 27.67
CA PRO A 10 -11.08 -14.20 27.83
C PRO A 10 -11.99 -13.22 28.59
N PRO A 11 -11.48 -12.02 28.98
CA PRO A 11 -12.32 -11.00 29.58
C PRO A 11 -13.58 -10.73 28.75
N ARG A 12 -14.74 -10.68 29.41
CA ARG A 12 -16.05 -10.60 28.73
C ARG A 12 -16.15 -9.43 27.74
N ALA A 13 -15.63 -8.26 28.11
CA ALA A 13 -15.65 -7.08 27.26
C ALA A 13 -14.87 -7.29 25.95
N ASP A 14 -13.73 -7.98 26.01
CA ASP A 14 -12.90 -8.27 24.84
C ASP A 14 -13.54 -9.33 23.95
N ALA A 15 -14.16 -10.37 24.56
CA ALA A 15 -14.94 -11.36 23.82
C ALA A 15 -16.10 -10.73 23.03
N GLU A 16 -16.83 -9.82 23.67
CA GLU A 16 -17.94 -9.11 23.04
C GLU A 16 -17.47 -8.15 21.94
N ARG A 17 -16.34 -7.46 22.15
CA ARG A 17 -15.72 -6.61 21.11
C ARG A 17 -15.25 -7.44 19.93
N LEU A 18 -14.64 -8.61 20.14
CA LEU A 18 -14.21 -9.50 19.05
C LEU A 18 -15.41 -10.00 18.25
N ALA A 19 -16.49 -10.41 18.91
CA ALA A 19 -17.71 -10.87 18.23
C ALA A 19 -18.39 -9.80 17.38
N ARG A 20 -18.34 -8.52 17.81
CA ARG A 20 -18.75 -7.37 17.00
C ARG A 20 -17.69 -6.94 15.99
N GLY A 21 -16.49 -7.52 16.10
CA GLY A 21 -15.27 -7.21 15.36
C GLY A 21 -14.78 -5.77 15.56
N GLU A 22 -14.90 -5.25 16.78
CA GLU A 22 -14.44 -3.94 17.26
C GLU A 22 -13.18 -4.06 18.13
N HIS A 23 -12.53 -5.23 18.09
CA HIS A 23 -11.34 -5.50 18.90
C HIS A 23 -10.09 -4.96 18.19
N HIS A 24 -9.27 -4.23 18.93
CA HIS A 24 -8.07 -3.58 18.40
C HIS A 24 -6.81 -4.45 18.52
N ASP A 25 -6.80 -5.43 19.43
CA ASP A 25 -5.69 -6.36 19.62
C ASP A 25 -6.16 -7.81 19.75
N PRO A 26 -6.56 -8.47 18.65
CA PRO A 26 -7.02 -9.87 18.69
C PRO A 26 -5.98 -10.83 19.26
N HIS A 27 -4.68 -10.52 19.19
CA HIS A 27 -3.61 -11.37 19.72
C HIS A 27 -3.57 -11.39 21.25
N ALA A 28 -4.13 -10.39 21.93
CA ALA A 28 -4.30 -10.40 23.39
C ALA A 28 -5.29 -11.47 23.87
N ILE A 29 -6.13 -12.01 22.98
CA ILE A 29 -7.15 -13.01 23.33
C ILE A 29 -7.01 -14.32 22.55
N LEU A 30 -6.75 -14.26 21.24
CA LEU A 30 -6.59 -15.40 20.35
C LEU A 30 -5.15 -15.92 20.38
N GLY A 31 -4.95 -17.17 19.96
CA GLY A 31 -3.65 -17.82 20.00
C GLY A 31 -3.39 -18.53 21.33
N ALA A 32 -2.10 -18.82 21.59
CA ALA A 32 -1.63 -19.48 22.81
C ALA A 32 -1.26 -18.45 23.90
N HIS A 33 -1.83 -18.61 25.09
CA HIS A 33 -1.64 -17.74 26.24
C HIS A 33 -1.21 -18.55 27.48
N PRO A 34 -0.25 -18.06 28.28
CA PRO A 34 0.13 -18.72 29.52
C PRO A 34 -1.03 -18.74 30.52
N ALA A 35 -1.15 -19.84 31.26
CA ALA A 35 -2.11 -20.04 32.34
C ALA A 35 -1.47 -20.83 33.49
N GLU A 36 -2.09 -20.83 34.68
CA GLU A 36 -1.53 -21.51 35.87
C GLU A 36 -1.27 -23.00 35.65
N GLU A 37 -2.11 -23.68 34.88
CA GLU A 37 -2.05 -25.13 34.63
C GLU A 37 -1.43 -25.50 33.27
N GLY A 38 -0.80 -24.55 32.57
CA GLY A 38 -0.22 -24.76 31.24
C GLY A 38 -0.56 -23.62 30.29
N ILE A 39 -1.19 -23.94 29.16
CA ILE A 39 -1.55 -22.94 28.14
C ILE A 39 -2.98 -23.04 27.72
N VAL A 40 -3.61 -21.87 27.61
CA VAL A 40 -4.90 -21.75 26.96
C VAL A 40 -4.68 -21.37 25.51
N VAL A 41 -5.12 -22.22 24.60
CA VAL A 41 -5.26 -21.87 23.18
C VAL A 41 -6.68 -21.41 22.93
N ARG A 42 -6.84 -20.21 22.37
CA ARG A 42 -8.14 -19.67 21.96
C ARG A 42 -8.20 -19.45 20.47
N ALA A 43 -9.30 -19.88 19.86
CA ALA A 43 -9.55 -19.77 18.43
C ALA A 43 -10.92 -19.14 18.18
N PHE A 44 -11.05 -18.39 17.08
CA PHE A 44 -12.29 -17.71 16.73
C PHE A 44 -12.85 -18.22 15.41
N HIS A 45 -14.07 -18.74 15.45
CA HIS A 45 -14.83 -19.05 14.25
C HIS A 45 -16.34 -19.07 14.58
N PRO A 46 -17.10 -18.00 14.26
CA PRO A 46 -18.46 -17.84 14.72
C PRO A 46 -19.44 -18.85 14.11
N ALA A 47 -19.11 -19.43 12.95
CA ALA A 47 -19.94 -20.41 12.26
C ALA A 47 -19.53 -21.87 12.52
N ALA A 48 -18.46 -22.14 13.29
CA ALA A 48 -18.01 -23.51 13.53
C ALA A 48 -18.98 -24.24 14.47
N ALA A 49 -19.19 -25.54 14.23
CA ALA A 49 -19.96 -26.42 15.11
C ALA A 49 -19.09 -27.09 16.17
N GLY A 50 -17.78 -27.16 15.94
CA GLY A 50 -16.78 -27.65 16.88
C GLY A 50 -15.38 -27.17 16.50
N ALA A 51 -14.47 -27.23 17.45
CA ALA A 51 -13.06 -26.88 17.24
C ALA A 51 -12.13 -27.84 17.99
N THR A 52 -10.93 -28.02 17.45
CA THR A 52 -9.89 -28.89 18.01
C THR A 52 -8.54 -28.24 17.77
N VAL A 53 -7.68 -28.24 18.78
CA VAL A 53 -6.27 -27.88 18.62
C VAL A 53 -5.47 -29.16 18.35
N LEU A 54 -4.67 -29.15 17.28
CA LEU A 54 -3.84 -30.27 16.84
C LEU A 54 -2.40 -30.00 17.24
N THR A 55 -1.90 -30.71 18.26
CA THR A 55 -0.50 -30.63 18.71
C THR A 55 0.30 -31.83 18.20
N PRO A 56 1.64 -31.81 18.31
CA PRO A 56 2.46 -32.99 18.00
C PRO A 56 2.12 -34.22 18.84
N ASP A 57 1.63 -34.02 20.08
CA ASP A 57 1.27 -35.08 21.01
C ASP A 57 -0.16 -35.61 20.80
N GLY A 58 -1.00 -34.90 20.04
CA GLY A 58 -2.33 -35.34 19.64
C GLY A 58 -3.38 -34.22 19.57
N PRO A 59 -4.62 -34.57 19.18
CA PRO A 59 -5.73 -33.62 19.16
C PRO A 59 -6.28 -33.36 20.56
N HIS A 60 -6.57 -32.09 20.88
CA HIS A 60 -7.31 -31.70 22.08
C HIS A 60 -8.60 -30.96 21.69
N GLU A 61 -9.75 -31.44 22.18
CA GLU A 61 -11.04 -30.82 21.95
C GLU A 61 -11.11 -29.42 22.57
N MET A 62 -11.65 -28.46 21.83
CA MET A 62 -11.89 -27.10 22.33
C MET A 62 -13.36 -26.95 22.74
N LEU A 63 -13.58 -26.34 23.90
CA LEU A 63 -14.91 -26.00 24.38
C LEU A 63 -15.34 -24.65 23.84
N SER A 64 -16.61 -24.52 23.46
CA SER A 64 -17.18 -23.21 23.15
C SER A 64 -17.23 -22.36 24.42
N VAL A 65 -16.67 -21.15 24.37
CA VAL A 65 -16.72 -20.18 25.48
C VAL A 65 -17.70 -19.03 25.18
N GLY A 66 -18.53 -19.19 24.14
CA GLY A 66 -19.45 -18.16 23.65
C GLY A 66 -18.80 -17.16 22.70
N ASN A 67 -19.61 -16.26 22.13
CA ASN A 67 -19.14 -15.19 21.24
C ASN A 67 -18.33 -15.67 20.02
N GLY A 68 -18.50 -16.92 19.58
CA GLY A 68 -17.73 -17.52 18.48
C GLY A 68 -16.31 -17.95 18.84
N ILE A 69 -15.93 -17.88 20.13
CA ILE A 69 -14.62 -18.27 20.63
C ILE A 69 -14.67 -19.71 21.14
N TRP A 70 -13.58 -20.43 20.89
CA TRP A 70 -13.31 -21.79 21.33
C TRP A 70 -12.03 -21.79 22.15
N GLY A 71 -11.97 -22.57 23.22
CA GLY A 71 -10.80 -22.65 24.10
C GLY A 71 -10.42 -24.07 24.46
N ALA A 72 -9.13 -24.36 24.52
CA ALA A 72 -8.59 -25.59 25.11
C ALA A 72 -7.42 -25.27 26.05
N LEU A 73 -7.36 -26.01 27.16
CA LEU A 73 -6.21 -26.01 28.07
C LEU A 73 -5.29 -27.15 27.66
N LEU A 74 -4.09 -26.80 27.21
CA LEU A 74 -2.98 -27.72 26.96
C LEU A 74 -2.16 -27.83 28.24
N PRO A 75 -1.93 -29.04 28.78
CA PRO A 75 -1.13 -29.21 29.98
C PRO A 75 0.30 -28.73 29.74
N GLY A 76 0.87 -28.04 30.73
CA GLY A 76 2.28 -27.63 30.67
C GLY A 76 3.21 -28.84 30.66
N SER A 77 4.31 -28.77 29.91
CA SER A 77 5.42 -29.71 30.06
C SER A 77 6.21 -29.35 31.33
N ASP A 78 6.47 -30.32 32.20
CA ASP A 78 7.26 -30.11 33.43
C ASP A 78 8.63 -29.46 33.09
N GLY A 79 8.77 -28.17 33.37
CA GLY A 79 10.04 -27.43 33.25
C GLY A 79 10.52 -27.10 31.83
N GLY A 80 9.69 -27.28 30.79
CA GLY A 80 10.06 -27.05 29.38
C GLY A 80 9.50 -25.77 28.79
N ALA A 81 10.19 -25.24 27.76
CA ALA A 81 9.59 -24.24 26.87
C ALA A 81 8.34 -24.84 26.22
N VAL A 82 7.28 -24.04 26.17
CA VAL A 82 6.02 -24.44 25.56
C VAL A 82 6.24 -24.64 24.06
N ASP A 83 5.82 -25.79 23.55
CA ASP A 83 5.67 -25.97 22.10
C ASP A 83 4.37 -25.30 21.62
N THR A 84 4.49 -24.10 21.07
CA THR A 84 3.34 -23.39 20.45
C THR A 84 3.08 -23.88 19.02
N ARG A 85 3.75 -24.93 18.53
CA ARG A 85 3.53 -25.50 17.20
C ARG A 85 2.28 -26.36 17.13
N TYR A 86 1.13 -25.70 17.00
CA TYR A 86 -0.16 -26.34 16.77
C TYR A 86 -0.83 -25.86 15.49
N ARG A 87 -1.82 -26.62 15.05
CA ARG A 87 -2.82 -26.25 14.04
C ARG A 87 -4.21 -26.26 14.64
N LEU A 88 -5.16 -25.60 14.00
CA LEU A 88 -6.56 -25.58 14.38
C LEU A 88 -7.36 -26.41 13.39
N ARG A 89 -8.33 -27.16 13.89
CA ARG A 89 -9.36 -27.85 13.10
C ARG A 89 -10.72 -27.31 13.49
N PHE A 90 -11.47 -26.75 12.56
CA PHE A 90 -12.87 -26.39 12.73
C PHE A 90 -13.77 -27.38 12.00
N SER A 91 -14.87 -27.77 12.63
CA SER A 91 -15.89 -28.63 12.01
C SER A 91 -17.15 -27.84 11.67
N PHE A 92 -17.72 -28.16 10.52
CA PHE A 92 -18.96 -27.59 9.99
C PHE A 92 -19.89 -28.73 9.55
N PRO A 93 -21.18 -28.45 9.30
CA PRO A 93 -22.06 -29.43 8.67
C PRO A 93 -21.48 -29.92 7.33
N GLY A 94 -20.95 -31.14 7.30
CA GLY A 94 -20.41 -31.78 6.10
C GLY A 94 -19.00 -31.35 5.68
N ALA A 95 -18.31 -30.50 6.44
CA ALA A 95 -16.97 -30.02 6.10
C ALA A 95 -16.07 -29.88 7.33
N VAL A 96 -14.76 -29.95 7.10
CA VAL A 96 -13.72 -29.71 8.09
C VAL A 96 -12.69 -28.79 7.46
N ASP A 97 -12.18 -27.86 8.24
CA ASP A 97 -11.10 -26.96 7.84
C ASP A 97 -9.96 -27.06 8.84
N GLU A 98 -8.75 -27.33 8.34
CA GLU A 98 -7.53 -27.38 9.13
C GLU A 98 -6.53 -26.34 8.67
N ARG A 99 -6.12 -25.46 9.57
CA ARG A 99 -5.23 -24.34 9.26
C ARG A 99 -4.20 -24.11 10.36
N THR A 100 -3.09 -23.49 10.00
CA THR A 100 -2.19 -22.91 11.00
C THR A 100 -2.88 -21.67 11.59
N ASP A 101 -2.79 -21.51 12.91
CA ASP A 101 -3.40 -20.35 13.59
C ASP A 101 -2.66 -19.06 13.21
N PRO A 102 -3.31 -18.01 12.69
CA PRO A 102 -2.68 -16.72 12.45
C PRO A 102 -2.22 -16.01 13.74
N TYR A 103 -2.88 -16.26 14.87
CA TYR A 103 -2.71 -15.47 16.10
C TYR A 103 -1.61 -15.96 17.03
N ARG A 104 -0.85 -16.98 16.61
CA ARG A 104 0.34 -17.44 17.35
C ARG A 104 1.64 -16.74 16.94
N PHE A 105 1.61 -15.94 15.86
CA PHE A 105 2.81 -15.30 15.32
C PHE A 105 3.04 -13.92 15.95
N ALA A 106 4.31 -13.62 16.22
CA ALA A 106 4.75 -12.29 16.64
C ALA A 106 4.54 -11.24 15.52
N PRO A 107 4.56 -9.93 15.84
CA PRO A 107 4.55 -8.87 14.83
C PRO A 107 5.59 -9.09 13.73
N THR A 108 5.17 -8.92 12.48
CA THR A 108 6.07 -9.02 11.32
C THR A 108 6.83 -7.74 10.99
N LEU A 109 6.50 -6.63 11.68
CA LEU A 109 7.18 -5.33 11.61
C LEU A 109 8.00 -5.07 12.87
N GLY A 110 9.21 -4.53 12.72
CA GLY A 110 10.11 -4.21 13.82
C GLY A 110 9.90 -2.80 14.38
N GLU A 111 10.48 -2.54 15.56
CA GLU A 111 10.38 -1.22 16.23
C GLU A 111 10.99 -0.08 15.40
N LEU A 112 12.07 -0.33 14.66
CA LEU A 112 12.71 0.66 13.80
C LEU A 112 11.78 1.09 12.66
N ASP A 113 11.11 0.15 12.00
CA ASP A 113 10.19 0.44 10.91
C ASP A 113 9.02 1.29 11.43
N LEU A 114 8.43 0.89 12.56
CA LEU A 114 7.36 1.65 13.21
C LEU A 114 7.80 3.07 13.62
N HIS A 115 9.04 3.22 14.08
CA HIS A 115 9.61 4.52 14.41
C HIS A 115 9.76 5.41 13.17
N LEU A 116 10.33 4.88 12.08
CA LEU A 116 10.52 5.63 10.83
C LEU A 116 9.18 5.99 10.17
N ILE A 117 8.17 5.10 10.28
CA ILE A 117 6.79 5.39 9.85
C ILE A 117 6.23 6.56 10.65
N GLY A 118 6.35 6.54 11.98
CA GLY A 118 5.86 7.62 12.86
C GLY A 118 6.56 8.97 12.64
N GLU A 119 7.83 8.96 12.27
CA GLU A 119 8.56 10.18 11.88
C GLU A 119 8.28 10.62 10.43
N GLY A 120 7.70 9.74 9.61
CA GLY A 120 7.49 9.97 8.18
C GLY A 120 8.82 10.13 7.43
N THR A 121 9.76 9.23 7.70
CA THR A 121 11.10 9.19 7.06
C THR A 121 11.51 7.80 6.53
N HIS A 122 10.57 6.86 6.44
CA HIS A 122 10.79 5.51 5.94
C HIS A 122 10.85 5.49 4.39
N GLU A 123 12.06 5.52 3.83
CA GLU A 123 12.29 5.57 2.36
C GLU A 123 11.80 4.31 1.62
N ARG A 124 11.85 3.16 2.29
CA ARG A 124 11.39 1.86 1.77
C ARG A 124 10.06 1.44 2.39
N LEU A 125 9.12 2.38 2.54
CA LEU A 125 7.82 2.13 3.21
C LEU A 125 7.07 0.92 2.62
N TYR A 126 7.22 0.76 1.31
CA TYR A 126 6.63 -0.33 0.54
C TYR A 126 7.16 -1.72 0.92
N ASP A 127 8.29 -1.86 1.61
CA ASP A 127 8.78 -3.17 2.07
C ASP A 127 8.09 -3.66 3.34
N VAL A 128 7.40 -2.76 4.06
CA VAL A 128 6.87 -3.04 5.40
C VAL A 128 5.36 -2.87 5.48
N LEU A 129 4.77 -1.93 4.73
CA LEU A 129 3.32 -1.81 4.56
C LEU A 129 2.87 -2.49 3.27
N GLY A 130 1.61 -2.89 3.21
CA GLY A 130 1.04 -3.64 2.10
C GLY A 130 0.84 -5.12 2.42
N ALA A 131 0.92 -5.97 1.40
CA ALA A 131 0.83 -7.42 1.53
C ALA A 131 2.11 -8.10 1.00
N HIS A 132 2.83 -8.75 1.90
CA HIS A 132 4.15 -9.32 1.63
C HIS A 132 4.16 -10.83 1.82
N PRO A 133 4.28 -11.62 0.73
CA PRO A 133 4.60 -13.04 0.84
C PRO A 133 5.89 -13.24 1.62
N ARG A 134 5.84 -14.04 2.69
CA ARG A 134 7.04 -14.36 3.49
C ARG A 134 6.86 -15.64 4.29
N SER A 135 7.99 -16.19 4.73
CA SER A 135 8.03 -17.32 5.67
C SER A 135 8.28 -16.81 7.09
N VAL A 136 7.44 -17.21 8.04
CA VAL A 136 7.59 -16.93 9.48
C VAL A 136 7.60 -18.27 10.22
N ASP A 137 8.64 -18.53 11.00
CA ASP A 137 8.86 -19.81 11.67
C ASP A 137 8.77 -21.05 10.74
N GLY A 138 9.22 -20.89 9.49
CA GLY A 138 9.18 -21.92 8.45
C GLY A 138 7.79 -22.21 7.87
N ILE A 139 6.82 -21.31 8.10
CA ILE A 139 5.48 -21.38 7.54
C ILE A 139 5.30 -20.23 6.56
N ASP A 140 4.95 -20.58 5.33
CA ASP A 140 4.68 -19.59 4.28
C ASP A 140 3.28 -18.99 4.43
N GLY A 141 3.19 -17.71 4.12
CA GLY A 141 1.95 -16.95 4.16
C GLY A 141 2.18 -15.51 3.73
N VAL A 142 1.27 -14.63 4.11
CA VAL A 142 1.33 -13.21 3.76
C VAL A 142 1.23 -12.37 5.02
N ALA A 143 2.18 -11.44 5.17
CA ALA A 143 2.10 -10.37 6.16
C ALA A 143 1.35 -9.18 5.57
N PHE A 144 0.23 -8.82 6.20
CA PHE A 144 -0.54 -7.63 5.85
C PHE A 144 -0.27 -6.54 6.85
N ALA A 145 0.01 -5.32 6.38
CA ALA A 145 0.12 -4.15 7.24
C ALA A 145 -0.46 -2.90 6.59
N VAL A 146 -1.24 -2.13 7.35
CA VAL A 146 -1.92 -0.93 6.84
C VAL A 146 -2.00 0.17 7.90
N TRP A 147 -1.74 1.41 7.49
CA TRP A 147 -1.85 2.57 8.35
C TRP A 147 -3.30 3.09 8.41
N ALA A 148 -3.91 3.01 9.59
CA ALA A 148 -5.29 3.44 9.85
C ALA A 148 -5.44 3.85 11.34
N PRO A 149 -4.78 4.95 11.77
CA PRO A 149 -4.57 5.28 13.17
C PRO A 149 -5.88 5.49 13.96
N SER A 150 -6.93 5.97 13.31
CA SER A 150 -8.21 6.30 13.96
C SER A 150 -9.23 5.16 13.84
N ALA A 151 -8.92 4.10 13.11
CA ALA A 151 -9.81 2.96 12.95
C ALA A 151 -10.08 2.31 14.31
N ARG A 152 -11.32 1.87 14.52
CA ARG A 152 -11.70 1.09 15.70
C ARG A 152 -11.23 -0.36 15.58
N SER A 153 -11.23 -0.88 14.36
CA SER A 153 -10.70 -2.18 13.99
C SER A 153 -10.40 -2.25 12.50
N VAL A 154 -9.44 -3.09 12.14
CA VAL A 154 -9.10 -3.44 10.76
C VAL A 154 -9.08 -4.95 10.64
N ARG A 155 -9.55 -5.48 9.52
CA ARG A 155 -9.56 -6.91 9.22
C ARG A 155 -9.18 -7.16 7.78
N VAL A 156 -8.68 -8.36 7.47
CA VAL A 156 -8.39 -8.75 6.09
C VAL A 156 -9.55 -9.57 5.54
N ALA A 157 -10.09 -9.18 4.39
CA ALA A 157 -11.12 -9.91 3.67
C ALA A 157 -10.62 -10.25 2.26
N GLY A 158 -10.81 -11.49 1.80
CA GLY A 158 -10.32 -11.96 0.52
C GLY A 158 -10.86 -13.34 0.15
N ASP A 159 -10.35 -13.90 -0.95
CA ASP A 159 -10.83 -15.19 -1.45
C ASP A 159 -10.66 -16.33 -0.42
N PHE A 160 -9.54 -16.31 0.32
CA PHE A 160 -9.17 -17.28 1.36
C PHE A 160 -10.09 -17.29 2.59
N ASN A 161 -10.95 -16.29 2.76
CA ASN A 161 -11.94 -16.26 3.84
C ASN A 161 -13.36 -15.94 3.34
N LEU A 162 -13.62 -16.18 2.04
CA LEU A 162 -14.91 -15.92 1.40
C LEU A 162 -15.40 -14.49 1.62
N TRP A 163 -14.47 -13.54 1.68
CA TRP A 163 -14.74 -12.13 1.92
C TRP A 163 -15.39 -11.82 3.28
N ASP A 164 -15.31 -12.72 4.26
CA ASP A 164 -15.74 -12.48 5.65
C ASP A 164 -14.58 -12.01 6.53
N GLY A 165 -14.40 -10.69 6.59
CA GLY A 165 -13.33 -10.05 7.37
C GLY A 165 -13.34 -10.40 8.86
N ARG A 166 -14.47 -10.82 9.43
CA ARG A 166 -14.55 -11.22 10.85
C ARG A 166 -13.60 -12.36 11.19
N LEU A 167 -13.24 -13.19 10.21
CA LEU A 167 -12.37 -14.35 10.42
C LEU A 167 -10.90 -13.99 10.61
N LEU A 168 -10.47 -12.80 10.14
CA LEU A 168 -9.07 -12.36 10.17
C LEU A 168 -8.91 -10.89 10.64
N PRO A 169 -9.38 -10.53 11.86
CA PRO A 169 -9.09 -9.24 12.46
C PRO A 169 -7.59 -9.03 12.72
N MET A 170 -7.10 -7.82 12.47
CA MET A 170 -5.71 -7.42 12.62
C MET A 170 -5.46 -6.80 14.00
N ARG A 171 -4.21 -6.83 14.48
CA ARG A 171 -3.80 -6.11 15.71
C ARG A 171 -3.31 -4.71 15.36
N SER A 172 -3.59 -3.75 16.23
CA SER A 172 -2.96 -2.43 16.23
C SER A 172 -1.58 -2.50 16.87
N LEU A 173 -0.57 -1.95 16.21
CA LEU A 173 0.79 -1.80 16.73
C LEU A 173 0.95 -0.47 17.49
N GLY A 174 -0.06 -0.16 18.31
CA GLY A 174 -0.08 0.96 19.25
C GLY A 174 -0.03 2.33 18.58
N ALA A 175 0.82 3.22 19.11
CA ALA A 175 0.88 4.62 18.72
C ALA A 175 1.33 4.87 17.27
N SER A 176 1.87 3.85 16.58
CA SER A 176 2.21 3.93 15.16
C SER A 176 0.97 4.10 14.27
N GLY A 177 -0.20 3.65 14.74
CA GLY A 177 -1.43 3.61 13.93
C GLY A 177 -1.41 2.53 12.84
N VAL A 178 -0.38 1.68 12.81
CA VAL A 178 -0.27 0.55 11.88
C VAL A 178 -1.05 -0.64 12.43
N TRP A 179 -1.82 -1.29 11.56
CA TRP A 179 -2.49 -2.55 11.82
C TRP A 179 -1.77 -3.66 11.09
N GLU A 180 -1.59 -4.81 11.72
CA GLU A 180 -0.83 -5.92 11.14
C GLU A 180 -1.46 -7.30 11.44
N LEU A 181 -1.28 -8.22 10.49
CA LEU A 181 -1.57 -9.65 10.65
C LEU A 181 -0.75 -10.49 9.67
N PHE A 182 -0.08 -11.53 10.16
CA PHE A 182 0.44 -12.60 9.32
C PHE A 182 -0.61 -13.71 9.16
N VAL A 183 -0.91 -14.08 7.91
CA VAL A 183 -1.89 -15.13 7.61
C VAL A 183 -1.21 -16.27 6.85
N PRO A 184 -1.06 -17.45 7.48
CA PRO A 184 -0.49 -18.64 6.85
C PRO A 184 -1.29 -19.15 5.66
N GLY A 185 -0.61 -19.72 4.67
CA GLY A 185 -1.22 -20.46 3.56
C GLY A 185 -1.89 -19.61 2.48
N ILE A 186 -1.79 -18.28 2.57
CA ILE A 186 -2.16 -17.36 1.49
C ILE A 186 -1.05 -17.35 0.44
N ASN A 187 -1.43 -17.31 -0.83
CA ASN A 187 -0.52 -17.36 -1.96
C ASN A 187 -0.43 -16.02 -2.68
N ALA A 188 0.68 -15.79 -3.40
CA ALA A 188 0.72 -14.75 -4.41
C ALA A 188 -0.40 -14.98 -5.43
N GLY A 189 -1.08 -13.90 -5.81
CA GLY A 189 -2.25 -13.93 -6.70
C GLY A 189 -3.59 -13.87 -5.97
N ASP A 190 -3.67 -14.16 -4.67
CA ASP A 190 -4.91 -14.06 -3.91
C ASP A 190 -5.42 -12.62 -3.84
N LEU A 191 -6.74 -12.45 -3.98
CA LEU A 191 -7.40 -11.15 -3.87
C LEU A 191 -7.72 -10.81 -2.42
N TYR A 192 -7.54 -9.54 -2.07
CA TYR A 192 -7.87 -9.04 -0.74
C TYR A 192 -8.27 -7.56 -0.72
N LYS A 193 -8.90 -7.17 0.38
CA LYS A 193 -9.17 -5.80 0.82
C LYS A 193 -9.05 -5.73 2.34
N PHE A 194 -8.92 -4.51 2.85
CA PHE A 194 -9.09 -4.22 4.26
C PHE A 194 -10.53 -3.89 4.58
N GLU A 195 -11.13 -4.61 5.51
CA GLU A 195 -12.40 -4.25 6.14
C GLU A 195 -12.11 -3.36 7.36
N ILE A 196 -12.46 -2.08 7.25
CA ILE A 196 -12.10 -1.05 8.24
C ILE A 196 -13.38 -0.54 8.90
N LEU A 197 -13.45 -0.69 10.22
CA LEU A 197 -14.44 0.02 11.04
C LEU A 197 -13.85 1.38 11.43
N GLY A 198 -14.30 2.44 10.76
CA GLY A 198 -13.75 3.77 10.94
C GLY A 198 -14.07 4.39 12.31
N ALA A 199 -13.38 5.49 12.63
CA ALA A 199 -13.62 6.32 13.82
C ALA A 199 -15.09 6.78 13.92
N ASP A 200 -15.72 6.99 12.76
CA ASP A 200 -17.10 7.39 12.58
C ASP A 200 -18.13 6.25 12.77
N GLY A 201 -17.65 5.02 13.03
CA GLY A 201 -18.50 3.85 13.27
C GLY A 201 -19.05 3.18 12.01
N GLN A 202 -18.59 3.57 10.81
CA GLN A 202 -18.99 2.93 9.56
C GLN A 202 -17.96 1.88 9.13
N LEU A 203 -18.47 0.73 8.70
CA LEU A 203 -17.68 -0.37 8.14
C LEU A 203 -17.47 -0.14 6.64
N ARG A 204 -16.24 -0.25 6.17
CA ARG A 204 -15.85 -0.03 4.77
C ARG A 204 -14.94 -1.14 4.27
N LEU A 205 -15.05 -1.48 2.99
CA LEU A 205 -14.05 -2.27 2.29
C LEU A 205 -13.14 -1.34 1.50
N LYS A 206 -11.87 -1.32 1.87
CA LYS A 206 -10.83 -0.48 1.29
C LYS A 206 -9.80 -1.32 0.56
N THR A 207 -9.41 -0.86 -0.62
CA THR A 207 -8.24 -1.37 -1.30
C THR A 207 -6.98 -0.98 -0.51
N ASP A 208 -5.93 -1.78 -0.63
CA ASP A 208 -4.65 -1.52 0.03
C ASP A 208 -3.97 -0.28 -0.60
N PRO A 209 -3.67 0.78 0.17
CA PRO A 209 -2.95 1.95 -0.33
C PRO A 209 -1.57 1.60 -0.92
N LEU A 210 -0.94 0.52 -0.45
CA LEU A 210 0.35 0.00 -0.91
C LEU A 210 0.20 -1.33 -1.67
N ALA A 211 -0.96 -1.57 -2.32
CA ALA A 211 -1.10 -2.69 -3.23
C ALA A 211 -0.03 -2.66 -4.33
N PHE A 212 0.60 -3.79 -4.62
CA PHE A 212 1.52 -3.94 -5.77
C PHE A 212 0.85 -4.43 -7.04
N SER A 213 -0.35 -5.01 -6.91
CA SER A 213 -1.17 -5.45 -8.02
C SER A 213 -2.64 -5.33 -7.64
N MET A 214 -3.52 -5.18 -8.63
CA MET A 214 -4.95 -4.98 -8.43
C MET A 214 -5.75 -5.73 -9.50
N GLU A 215 -7.05 -5.90 -9.27
CA GLU A 215 -7.97 -6.37 -10.30
C GLU A 215 -8.13 -5.36 -11.44
N VAL A 216 -8.47 -5.86 -12.63
CA VAL A 216 -8.82 -5.01 -13.77
C VAL A 216 -10.13 -4.27 -13.48
N ARG A 217 -10.10 -2.95 -13.61
CA ARG A 217 -11.28 -2.08 -13.44
C ARG A 217 -12.50 -2.57 -14.25
N PRO A 218 -13.73 -2.50 -13.72
CA PRO A 218 -14.15 -1.72 -12.55
C PRO A 218 -14.01 -2.45 -11.21
N LEU A 219 -13.38 -3.62 -11.18
CA LEU A 219 -13.07 -4.32 -9.94
C LEU A 219 -11.93 -3.60 -9.19
N THR A 220 -11.80 -3.85 -7.89
CA THR A 220 -11.06 -2.94 -6.98
C THR A 220 -10.31 -3.67 -5.87
N ALA A 221 -10.31 -5.00 -5.84
CA ALA A 221 -9.47 -5.72 -4.88
C ALA A 221 -7.99 -5.54 -5.21
N SER A 222 -7.21 -5.48 -4.15
CA SER A 222 -5.76 -5.65 -4.23
C SER A 222 -5.45 -7.12 -4.46
N ARG A 223 -4.32 -7.39 -5.08
CA ARG A 223 -3.81 -8.74 -5.33
C ARG A 223 -2.45 -8.88 -4.65
N VAL A 224 -2.29 -9.93 -3.86
CA VAL A 224 -0.99 -10.26 -3.26
C VAL A 224 0.01 -10.48 -4.41
N TRP A 225 1.13 -9.78 -4.38
CA TRP A 225 2.15 -9.89 -5.43
C TRP A 225 3.54 -9.82 -4.82
N ASP A 226 4.45 -10.66 -5.32
CA ASP A 226 5.86 -10.63 -4.97
C ASP A 226 6.64 -9.91 -6.07
N LEU A 227 7.40 -8.88 -5.70
CA LEU A 227 8.20 -8.09 -6.65
C LEU A 227 9.64 -8.59 -6.78
N ASP A 228 10.08 -9.54 -5.95
CA ASP A 228 11.48 -9.98 -5.91
C ASP A 228 11.80 -11.05 -6.99
N GLY A 229 10.79 -11.55 -7.70
CA GLY A 229 10.94 -12.61 -8.71
C GLY A 229 11.43 -12.17 -10.09
N PHE A 230 11.50 -10.87 -10.39
CA PHE A 230 11.87 -10.37 -11.73
C PHE A 230 13.39 -10.20 -11.89
N ALA A 231 13.95 -10.78 -12.96
CA ALA A 231 15.37 -10.70 -13.28
C ALA A 231 15.64 -9.61 -14.33
N TRP A 232 16.14 -8.46 -13.88
CA TRP A 232 16.56 -7.34 -14.73
C TRP A 232 17.82 -7.63 -15.54
N THR A 233 17.97 -6.97 -16.69
CA THR A 233 19.16 -7.05 -17.55
C THR A 233 19.81 -5.69 -17.83
N ASP A 234 19.34 -4.64 -17.18
CA ASP A 234 19.66 -3.24 -17.44
C ASP A 234 20.77 -2.64 -16.54
N GLU A 235 21.55 -3.46 -15.84
CA GLU A 235 22.60 -2.98 -14.92
C GLU A 235 23.56 -1.98 -15.60
N ALA A 236 23.96 -2.26 -16.85
CA ALA A 236 24.82 -1.38 -17.62
C ALA A 236 24.17 -0.02 -17.96
N TRP A 237 22.83 0.01 -18.13
CA TRP A 237 22.08 1.25 -18.34
C TRP A 237 22.07 2.09 -17.07
N LEU A 238 21.76 1.48 -15.92
CA LEU A 238 21.71 2.18 -14.63
C LEU A 238 23.08 2.79 -14.25
N GLN A 239 24.17 2.05 -14.49
CA GLN A 239 25.53 2.57 -14.28
C GLN A 239 25.80 3.79 -15.17
N GLN A 240 25.46 3.72 -16.46
CA GLN A 240 25.63 4.85 -17.38
C GLN A 240 24.75 6.04 -17.02
N ARG A 241 23.51 5.80 -16.57
CA ARG A 241 22.61 6.87 -16.11
C ARG A 241 23.23 7.65 -14.97
N ALA A 242 23.77 6.95 -13.95
CA ALA A 242 24.37 7.59 -12.78
C ALA A 242 25.57 8.50 -13.10
N GLU A 243 26.29 8.22 -14.19
CA GLU A 243 27.44 9.01 -14.64
C GLU A 243 27.06 10.12 -15.63
N ARG A 244 25.86 10.06 -16.22
CA ARG A 244 25.42 10.97 -17.28
C ARG A 244 24.87 12.26 -16.68
N ASP A 245 25.32 13.38 -17.23
CA ASP A 245 24.72 14.70 -16.95
C ASP A 245 23.50 14.92 -17.87
N PRO A 246 22.26 14.90 -17.36
CA PRO A 246 21.06 15.08 -18.19
C PRO A 246 20.98 16.47 -18.81
N TYR A 247 21.60 17.50 -18.21
CA TYR A 247 21.56 18.88 -18.73
C TYR A 247 22.46 19.11 -19.94
N ARG A 248 23.43 18.20 -20.16
CA ARG A 248 24.40 18.26 -21.26
C ARG A 248 24.22 17.11 -22.24
N SER A 249 23.08 16.45 -22.15
CA SER A 249 22.72 15.27 -22.90
C SER A 249 21.54 15.55 -23.83
N PRO A 250 21.43 14.88 -24.99
CA PRO A 250 20.23 14.97 -25.82
C PRO A 250 19.04 14.38 -25.06
N MET A 251 17.93 15.10 -25.06
CA MET A 251 16.65 14.69 -24.49
C MET A 251 15.53 15.03 -25.48
N ALA A 252 15.16 14.05 -26.30
CA ALA A 252 13.96 14.05 -27.11
C ALA A 252 13.01 12.99 -26.54
N ILE A 253 11.82 13.44 -26.12
CA ILE A 253 10.81 12.64 -25.42
C ILE A 253 9.65 12.34 -26.36
N TYR A 254 9.22 11.07 -26.40
CA TYR A 254 7.97 10.65 -27.04
C TYR A 254 6.92 10.37 -25.96
N GLU A 255 5.96 11.27 -25.80
CA GLU A 255 4.87 11.13 -24.82
C GLU A 255 3.81 10.11 -25.31
N VAL A 256 3.40 9.20 -24.42
CA VAL A 256 2.56 8.04 -24.75
C VAL A 256 1.46 7.83 -23.71
N HIS A 257 0.21 7.87 -24.16
CA HIS A 257 -0.90 7.23 -23.46
C HIS A 257 -1.01 5.75 -23.88
N LEU A 258 -0.58 4.84 -23.03
CA LEU A 258 -0.47 3.42 -23.38
C LEU A 258 -1.81 2.80 -23.82
N GLY A 259 -2.92 3.20 -23.20
CA GLY A 259 -4.26 2.68 -23.49
C GLY A 259 -4.85 3.10 -24.85
N SER A 260 -4.24 4.07 -25.54
CA SER A 260 -4.72 4.59 -26.84
C SER A 260 -3.64 4.66 -27.93
N TRP A 261 -2.35 4.47 -27.60
CA TRP A 261 -1.27 4.48 -28.58
C TRP A 261 -1.45 3.44 -29.69
N ARG A 262 -1.76 2.20 -29.29
CA ARG A 262 -2.02 1.10 -30.21
C ARG A 262 -2.93 0.05 -29.58
N ARG A 263 -3.77 -0.57 -30.41
CA ARG A 263 -4.60 -1.73 -30.06
C ARG A 263 -4.14 -2.95 -30.85
N ASN A 264 -4.43 -4.13 -30.32
CA ASN A 264 -4.30 -5.37 -31.07
C ASN A 264 -5.30 -5.41 -32.23
N GLY A 265 -5.10 -6.32 -33.18
CA GLY A 265 -5.98 -6.45 -34.35
C GLY A 265 -7.44 -6.78 -34.02
N ASP A 266 -7.70 -7.33 -32.83
CA ASP A 266 -9.03 -7.63 -32.30
C ASP A 266 -9.64 -6.47 -31.46
N GLY A 267 -8.93 -5.34 -31.33
CA GLY A 267 -9.36 -4.18 -30.55
C GLY A 267 -9.02 -4.23 -29.06
N SER A 268 -8.43 -5.33 -28.56
CA SER A 268 -7.93 -5.40 -27.19
C SER A 268 -6.75 -4.46 -26.95
N TRP A 269 -6.47 -4.14 -25.68
CA TRP A 269 -5.30 -3.36 -25.33
C TRP A 269 -4.01 -4.09 -25.69
N LEU A 270 -3.01 -3.33 -26.12
CA LEU A 270 -1.66 -3.85 -26.26
C LEU A 270 -1.07 -4.09 -24.86
N GLY A 271 -0.53 -5.28 -24.61
CA GLY A 271 0.11 -5.59 -23.32
C GLY A 271 1.46 -4.90 -23.17
N TYR A 272 1.93 -4.72 -21.93
CA TYR A 272 3.19 -4.00 -21.63
C TYR A 272 4.40 -4.54 -22.40
N ARG A 273 4.59 -5.87 -22.45
CA ARG A 273 5.72 -6.49 -23.18
C ARG A 273 5.72 -6.17 -24.67
N ASP A 274 4.54 -6.20 -25.30
CA ASP A 274 4.42 -5.93 -26.73
C ASP A 274 4.55 -4.43 -27.02
N ALA A 275 4.08 -3.59 -26.09
CA ALA A 275 4.29 -2.15 -26.15
C ALA A 275 5.77 -1.79 -26.06
N GLY A 276 6.52 -2.39 -25.12
CA GLY A 276 7.97 -2.15 -24.96
C GLY A 276 8.75 -2.40 -26.24
N ARG A 277 8.59 -3.58 -26.85
CA ARG A 277 9.26 -3.92 -28.12
C ARG A 277 8.91 -2.94 -29.26
N GLN A 278 7.63 -2.62 -29.40
CA GLN A 278 7.19 -1.75 -30.49
C GLN A 278 7.55 -0.27 -30.26
N LEU A 279 7.59 0.18 -29.00
CA LEU A 279 8.04 1.52 -28.63
C LEU A 279 9.55 1.66 -28.80
N ALA A 280 10.34 0.64 -28.45
CA ALA A 280 11.78 0.59 -28.70
C ALA A 280 12.09 0.79 -30.20
N ASP A 281 11.41 0.03 -31.08
CA ASP A 281 11.55 0.18 -32.53
C ASP A 281 11.12 1.57 -33.02
N HIS A 282 10.01 2.10 -32.49
CA HIS A 282 9.53 3.43 -32.84
C HIS A 282 10.55 4.51 -32.46
N CYS A 283 11.03 4.49 -31.22
CA CYS A 283 11.96 5.50 -30.70
C CYS A 283 13.28 5.47 -31.45
N ARG A 284 13.84 4.29 -31.73
CA ARG A 284 15.05 4.14 -32.54
C ARG A 284 14.87 4.67 -33.96
N ARG A 285 13.72 4.37 -34.59
CA ARG A 285 13.42 4.83 -35.95
C ARG A 285 13.34 6.36 -36.05
N PHE A 286 12.81 7.02 -35.03
CA PHE A 286 12.59 8.47 -35.02
C PHE A 286 13.57 9.24 -34.12
N ALA A 287 14.61 8.56 -33.63
CA ALA A 287 15.67 9.12 -32.79
C ALA A 287 15.18 9.80 -31.49
N PHE A 288 14.10 9.30 -30.90
CA PHE A 288 13.75 9.64 -29.53
C PHE A 288 14.73 8.99 -28.56
N THR A 289 15.03 9.69 -27.47
CA THR A 289 15.94 9.21 -26.42
C THR A 289 15.19 8.69 -25.20
N HIS A 290 13.94 9.12 -25.03
CA HIS A 290 13.09 8.77 -23.91
C HIS A 290 11.66 8.55 -24.37
N VAL A 291 10.93 7.70 -23.67
CA VAL A 291 9.47 7.63 -23.68
C VAL A 291 8.97 8.21 -22.37
N GLU A 292 8.01 9.12 -22.43
CA GLU A 292 7.26 9.57 -21.26
C GLU A 292 5.88 8.93 -21.28
N PHE A 293 5.55 8.16 -20.25
CA PHE A 293 4.23 7.57 -20.12
C PHE A 293 3.33 8.49 -19.31
N MET A 294 2.14 8.77 -19.83
CA MET A 294 1.01 9.20 -18.99
C MET A 294 0.80 8.21 -17.84
N PRO A 295 0.16 8.60 -16.72
CA PRO A 295 0.25 7.84 -15.48
C PRO A 295 -0.11 6.36 -15.63
N LEU A 296 0.84 5.50 -15.25
CA LEU A 296 0.67 4.05 -15.26
C LEU A 296 0.18 3.50 -13.92
N ALA A 297 0.14 4.31 -12.85
CA ALA A 297 -0.45 3.89 -11.59
C ALA A 297 -1.95 3.54 -11.75
N GLU A 298 -2.45 2.60 -10.94
CA GLU A 298 -3.81 2.08 -11.11
C GLU A 298 -4.86 3.16 -10.85
N HIS A 299 -5.80 3.28 -11.78
CA HIS A 299 -6.85 4.30 -11.81
C HIS A 299 -8.17 3.70 -12.28
N PRO A 300 -9.33 4.10 -11.73
CA PRO A 300 -10.60 3.41 -11.98
C PRO A 300 -11.26 3.81 -13.31
N PHE A 301 -10.89 4.96 -13.87
CA PHE A 301 -11.60 5.56 -15.02
C PHE A 301 -10.66 5.92 -16.16
N ASP A 302 -10.84 5.31 -17.33
CA ASP A 302 -10.02 5.56 -18.52
C ASP A 302 -10.05 7.01 -18.99
N GLY A 303 -11.19 7.69 -18.82
CA GLY A 303 -11.35 9.09 -19.23
C GLY A 303 -10.57 10.09 -18.38
N SER A 304 -9.97 9.64 -17.27
CA SER A 304 -9.01 10.44 -16.50
C SER A 304 -7.60 10.46 -17.12
N TRP A 305 -7.36 9.60 -18.12
CA TRP A 305 -6.05 9.34 -18.72
C TRP A 305 -4.94 8.94 -17.74
N GLY A 306 -5.33 8.51 -16.53
CA GLY A 306 -4.42 8.12 -15.47
C GLY A 306 -4.31 9.13 -14.32
N TYR A 307 -4.75 10.39 -14.50
CA TYR A 307 -4.56 11.45 -13.50
C TYR A 307 -5.49 11.37 -12.28
N GLN A 308 -6.40 10.39 -12.21
CA GLN A 308 -7.19 10.13 -11.01
C GLN A 308 -6.81 8.77 -10.42
N VAL A 309 -5.62 8.72 -9.79
CA VAL A 309 -4.99 7.49 -9.27
C VAL A 309 -5.66 7.01 -7.98
N THR A 310 -5.90 5.70 -7.89
CA THR A 310 -6.37 5.01 -6.68
C THR A 310 -5.42 3.95 -6.15
N GLY A 311 -4.52 3.40 -6.97
CA GLY A 311 -3.48 2.45 -6.58
C GLY A 311 -2.10 2.97 -6.93
N TYR A 312 -1.51 3.76 -6.03
CA TYR A 312 -0.25 4.47 -6.27
C TYR A 312 0.96 3.54 -6.44
N TYR A 313 0.94 2.41 -5.76
CA TYR A 313 2.03 1.41 -5.74
C TYR A 313 1.78 0.24 -6.69
N ALA A 314 0.73 0.28 -7.50
CA ALA A 314 0.40 -0.74 -8.48
C ALA A 314 0.40 -0.13 -9.89
N PRO A 315 1.15 -0.67 -10.86
CA PRO A 315 0.87 -0.37 -12.25
C PRO A 315 -0.52 -0.88 -12.62
N THR A 316 -1.18 -0.19 -13.54
CA THR A 316 -2.53 -0.54 -13.95
C THR A 316 -2.56 -1.94 -14.57
N SER A 317 -3.48 -2.74 -14.09
CA SER A 317 -3.70 -4.13 -14.50
C SER A 317 -4.27 -4.26 -15.92
N ARG A 318 -4.67 -3.15 -16.56
CA ARG A 318 -5.23 -3.12 -17.92
C ARG A 318 -4.31 -3.77 -18.96
N PHE A 319 -3.00 -3.63 -18.81
CA PHE A 319 -2.02 -4.02 -19.83
C PHE A 319 -1.14 -5.21 -19.42
N GLY A 320 -1.38 -5.80 -18.24
CA GLY A 320 -0.62 -6.94 -17.74
C GLY A 320 -0.29 -6.83 -16.25
N THR A 321 0.72 -7.58 -15.86
CA THR A 321 1.19 -7.71 -14.48
C THR A 321 2.29 -6.68 -14.15
N PRO A 322 2.62 -6.50 -12.86
CA PRO A 322 3.82 -5.76 -12.44
C PRO A 322 5.10 -6.16 -13.20
N ASP A 323 5.32 -7.46 -13.39
CA ASP A 323 6.51 -7.96 -14.09
C ASP A 323 6.49 -7.69 -15.60
N ASP A 324 5.31 -7.52 -16.19
CA ASP A 324 5.20 -7.11 -17.58
C ASP A 324 5.59 -5.65 -17.78
N VAL A 325 5.35 -4.78 -16.79
CA VAL A 325 5.87 -3.39 -16.80
C VAL A 325 7.38 -3.39 -16.67
N ARG A 326 7.94 -4.20 -15.76
CA ARG A 326 9.40 -4.35 -15.63
C ARG A 326 10.02 -4.81 -16.94
N ALA A 327 9.44 -5.82 -17.58
CA ALA A 327 9.89 -6.28 -18.89
C ALA A 327 9.79 -5.22 -19.98
N MET A 328 8.77 -4.36 -19.95
CA MET A 328 8.66 -3.22 -20.88
C MET A 328 9.80 -2.22 -20.68
N ILE A 329 10.12 -1.89 -19.43
CA ILE A 329 11.18 -0.93 -19.08
C ILE A 329 12.56 -1.53 -19.39
N ASP A 330 12.81 -2.79 -19.03
CA ASP A 330 14.05 -3.51 -19.32
C ASP A 330 14.33 -3.58 -20.84
N GLU A 331 13.28 -3.84 -21.64
CA GLU A 331 13.37 -3.80 -23.11
C GLU A 331 13.72 -2.39 -23.64
N LEU A 332 13.14 -1.34 -23.06
CA LEU A 332 13.44 0.05 -23.45
C LEU A 332 14.88 0.42 -23.07
N HIS A 333 15.36 0.03 -21.88
CA HIS A 333 16.74 0.24 -21.45
C HIS A 333 17.74 -0.52 -22.34
N ALA A 334 17.47 -1.79 -22.64
CA ALA A 334 18.24 -2.56 -23.62
C ALA A 334 18.22 -1.90 -25.01
N ALA A 335 17.17 -1.14 -25.31
CA ALA A 335 17.05 -0.37 -26.52
C ALA A 335 17.84 0.96 -26.53
N GLY A 336 18.36 1.39 -25.38
CA GLY A 336 18.99 2.69 -25.15
C GLY A 336 18.00 3.84 -24.98
N ILE A 337 16.77 3.53 -24.57
CA ILE A 337 15.65 4.47 -24.43
C ILE A 337 15.30 4.61 -22.95
N GLY A 338 15.37 5.83 -22.42
CA GLY A 338 14.98 6.08 -21.04
C GLY A 338 13.47 6.17 -20.84
N VAL A 339 13.02 5.91 -19.61
CA VAL A 339 11.60 5.90 -19.25
C VAL A 339 11.29 7.00 -18.24
N ILE A 340 10.39 7.91 -18.61
CA ILE A 340 9.83 8.93 -17.73
C ILE A 340 8.38 8.55 -17.44
N LEU A 341 7.96 8.74 -16.20
CA LEU A 341 6.58 8.47 -15.78
C LEU A 341 5.92 9.75 -15.28
N ASP A 342 4.72 10.03 -15.77
CA ASP A 342 3.83 11.00 -15.14
C ASP A 342 3.42 10.50 -13.76
N TRP A 343 3.84 11.23 -12.75
CA TRP A 343 3.58 10.97 -11.35
C TRP A 343 2.60 12.00 -10.80
N VAL A 344 1.57 11.54 -10.07
CA VAL A 344 0.39 12.35 -9.74
C VAL A 344 0.27 12.57 -8.23
N PRO A 345 1.16 13.34 -7.59
CA PRO A 345 1.10 13.61 -6.15
C PRO A 345 0.13 14.73 -5.79
N ALA A 346 -0.47 15.43 -6.77
CA ALA A 346 -1.23 16.65 -6.52
C ALA A 346 -2.58 16.40 -5.85
N HIS A 347 -3.24 15.28 -6.18
CA HIS A 347 -4.61 15.00 -5.77
C HIS A 347 -4.98 13.52 -5.98
N PHE A 348 -6.12 13.10 -5.43
CA PHE A 348 -6.71 11.78 -5.62
C PHE A 348 -8.25 11.86 -5.66
N PRO A 349 -8.95 10.92 -6.33
CA PRO A 349 -10.41 11.01 -6.49
C PRO A 349 -11.16 10.61 -5.21
N THR A 350 -12.47 10.84 -5.19
CA THR A 350 -13.32 10.60 -4.01
C THR A 350 -13.85 9.16 -3.90
N ASP A 351 -13.32 8.23 -4.68
CA ASP A 351 -13.75 6.83 -4.71
C ASP A 351 -13.70 6.18 -3.33
N ALA A 352 -14.88 5.74 -2.85
CA ALA A 352 -15.05 5.25 -1.49
C ALA A 352 -14.21 3.99 -1.18
N PHE A 353 -13.80 3.22 -2.19
CA PHE A 353 -12.96 2.04 -2.02
C PHE A 353 -11.47 2.36 -1.84
N ALA A 354 -11.03 3.60 -2.08
CA ALA A 354 -9.63 4.01 -2.06
C ALA A 354 -9.31 4.92 -0.84
N LEU A 355 -8.49 5.97 -1.02
CA LEU A 355 -7.90 6.75 0.09
C LEU A 355 -8.89 7.68 0.82
N ALA A 356 -10.01 8.07 0.20
CA ALA A 356 -10.95 9.04 0.77
C ALA A 356 -11.54 8.55 2.11
N GLN A 357 -11.44 9.35 3.17
CA GLN A 357 -11.93 9.02 4.51
C GLN A 357 -11.48 7.63 5.01
N PHE A 358 -10.22 7.28 4.77
CA PHE A 358 -9.73 5.91 4.84
C PHE A 358 -10.08 5.17 6.14
N ASP A 359 -9.85 5.82 7.29
CA ASP A 359 -10.10 5.28 8.64
C ASP A 359 -11.34 5.91 9.32
N GLY A 360 -12.24 6.50 8.53
CA GLY A 360 -13.39 7.28 9.02
C GLY A 360 -13.05 8.73 9.40
N THR A 361 -11.81 9.16 9.19
CA THR A 361 -11.38 10.57 9.28
C THR A 361 -10.78 11.03 7.96
N ALA A 362 -10.58 12.35 7.79
CA ALA A 362 -9.77 12.90 6.71
C ALA A 362 -8.29 12.54 6.94
N LEU A 363 -7.91 11.32 6.54
CA LEU A 363 -6.61 10.72 6.85
C LEU A 363 -5.54 11.18 5.87
N TYR A 364 -5.75 10.88 4.58
CA TYR A 364 -4.84 11.25 3.49
C TYR A 364 -5.09 12.67 3.00
N GLU A 365 -6.36 13.08 2.95
CA GLU A 365 -6.79 14.42 2.61
C GLU A 365 -6.76 15.38 3.80
N HIS A 366 -6.68 16.69 3.53
CA HIS A 366 -6.79 17.69 4.59
C HIS A 366 -8.24 17.84 5.07
N ALA A 367 -8.47 17.84 6.40
CA ALA A 367 -9.81 17.92 7.00
C ALA A 367 -10.56 19.23 6.66
N ASN A 368 -9.85 20.36 6.60
CA ASN A 368 -10.43 21.62 6.08
C ASN A 368 -10.63 21.51 4.56
N PRO A 369 -11.87 21.57 4.03
CA PRO A 369 -12.15 21.46 2.60
C PRO A 369 -11.49 22.54 1.75
N GLN A 370 -11.23 23.74 2.30
CA GLN A 370 -10.53 24.82 1.59
C GLN A 370 -9.07 24.47 1.27
N LEU A 371 -8.51 23.52 2.02
CA LEU A 371 -7.15 23.00 1.83
C LEU A 371 -7.14 21.58 1.24
N GLY A 372 -8.25 20.84 1.37
CA GLY A 372 -8.33 19.41 1.08
C GLY A 372 -9.11 19.03 -0.17
N ARG A 373 -9.59 19.99 -0.98
CA ARG A 373 -10.39 19.71 -2.18
C ARG A 373 -10.06 20.61 -3.35
N HIS A 374 -9.93 20.05 -4.56
CA HIS A 374 -9.97 20.84 -5.79
C HIS A 374 -11.42 21.03 -6.23
N PRO A 375 -11.96 22.27 -6.21
CA PRO A 375 -13.37 22.52 -6.49
C PRO A 375 -13.75 22.14 -7.92
N ASP A 376 -12.94 22.53 -8.91
CA ASP A 376 -13.24 22.31 -10.33
C ASP A 376 -13.07 20.86 -10.77
N TRP A 377 -12.24 20.09 -10.08
CA TRP A 377 -11.95 18.69 -10.42
C TRP A 377 -12.79 17.70 -9.62
N GLY A 378 -13.43 18.14 -8.54
CA GLY A 378 -14.16 17.26 -7.62
C GLY A 378 -13.28 16.23 -6.92
N THR A 379 -11.98 16.50 -6.77
CA THR A 379 -10.99 15.59 -6.17
C THR A 379 -10.48 16.10 -4.81
N LEU A 380 -9.78 15.23 -4.08
CA LEU A 380 -9.20 15.50 -2.77
C LEU A 380 -7.71 15.84 -2.89
N ILE A 381 -7.23 16.75 -2.04
CA ILE A 381 -5.83 17.17 -1.98
C ILE A 381 -5.17 16.48 -0.79
N PHE A 382 -3.99 15.90 -1.02
CA PHE A 382 -3.20 15.29 0.04
C PHE A 382 -2.84 16.30 1.13
N ASN A 383 -2.88 15.85 2.38
CA ASN A 383 -2.39 16.61 3.52
C ASN A 383 -0.87 16.52 3.62
N TYR A 384 -0.14 17.29 2.81
CA TYR A 384 1.33 17.30 2.76
C TYR A 384 1.99 17.63 4.11
N GLY A 385 1.27 18.29 5.02
CA GLY A 385 1.74 18.60 6.37
C GLY A 385 1.75 17.41 7.32
N ARG A 386 1.02 16.32 6.99
CA ARG A 386 0.99 15.09 7.78
C ARG A 386 2.15 14.19 7.38
N ARG A 387 2.96 13.79 8.37
CA ARG A 387 4.24 13.10 8.17
C ARG A 387 4.08 11.80 7.38
N GLU A 388 3.09 10.99 7.74
CA GLU A 388 2.86 9.68 7.12
C GLU A 388 2.29 9.81 5.71
N VAL A 389 1.48 10.84 5.44
CA VAL A 389 0.98 11.15 4.08
C VAL A 389 2.11 11.62 3.17
N ARG A 390 2.96 12.51 3.68
CA ARG A 390 4.18 12.94 2.99
C ARG A 390 5.08 11.74 2.69
N ASN A 391 5.30 10.87 3.68
CA ASN A 391 6.09 9.66 3.50
C ASN A 391 5.47 8.71 2.48
N PHE A 392 4.15 8.53 2.48
CA PHE A 392 3.45 7.71 1.48
C PHE A 392 3.77 8.19 0.06
N LEU A 393 3.78 9.51 -0.17
CA LEU A 393 4.10 10.07 -1.48
C LEU A 393 5.60 10.00 -1.81
N VAL A 394 6.49 10.39 -0.88
CA VAL A 394 7.94 10.33 -1.11
C VAL A 394 8.38 8.89 -1.38
N ALA A 395 7.97 7.93 -0.54
CA ALA A 395 8.28 6.52 -0.75
C ALA A 395 7.64 5.97 -2.05
N ASN A 396 6.55 6.55 -2.54
CA ASN A 396 5.94 6.16 -3.81
C ASN A 396 6.79 6.60 -5.01
N ALA A 397 7.33 7.81 -4.99
CA ALA A 397 8.29 8.24 -6.00
C ALA A 397 9.53 7.32 -6.01
N LEU A 398 10.09 7.04 -4.82
CA LEU A 398 11.22 6.14 -4.68
C LEU A 398 10.88 4.71 -5.13
N PHE A 399 9.65 4.24 -4.92
CA PHE A 399 9.18 2.93 -5.35
C PHE A 399 9.25 2.75 -6.87
N TRP A 400 8.84 3.75 -7.66
CA TRP A 400 8.94 3.68 -9.12
C TRP A 400 10.40 3.68 -9.60
N LEU A 401 11.27 4.43 -8.93
CA LEU A 401 12.71 4.47 -9.23
C LEU A 401 13.42 3.16 -8.81
N ASP A 402 13.06 2.60 -7.66
CA ASP A 402 13.65 1.39 -7.07
C ASP A 402 13.14 0.11 -7.73
N ARG A 403 11.81 -0.10 -7.75
CA ARG A 403 11.20 -1.39 -8.12
C ARG A 403 10.86 -1.51 -9.61
N TYR A 404 10.91 -0.41 -10.35
CA TYR A 404 10.62 -0.35 -11.78
C TYR A 404 11.70 0.34 -12.60
N HIS A 405 12.77 0.84 -11.98
CA HIS A 405 13.93 1.44 -12.65
C HIS A 405 13.62 2.64 -13.56
N VAL A 406 12.50 3.34 -13.38
CA VAL A 406 12.22 4.52 -14.23
C VAL A 406 13.33 5.56 -14.10
N ASP A 407 13.61 6.30 -15.17
CA ASP A 407 14.70 7.27 -15.26
C ASP A 407 14.28 8.69 -14.92
N GLY A 408 12.97 8.93 -14.81
CA GLY A 408 12.47 10.20 -14.37
C GLY A 408 11.00 10.21 -14.02
N LEU A 409 10.61 11.29 -13.34
CA LEU A 409 9.24 11.55 -12.91
C LEU A 409 8.83 12.94 -13.36
N ARG A 410 7.71 13.03 -14.10
CA ARG A 410 7.10 14.30 -14.48
C ARG A 410 5.88 14.55 -13.60
N VAL A 411 5.81 15.73 -12.99
CA VAL A 411 4.68 16.16 -12.16
C VAL A 411 3.84 17.16 -12.95
N ASP A 412 2.59 16.78 -13.23
CA ASP A 412 1.60 17.66 -13.84
C ASP A 412 0.97 18.62 -12.83
N ALA A 413 0.52 19.78 -13.31
CA ALA A 413 -0.24 20.76 -12.54
C ALA A 413 0.41 21.16 -11.21
N VAL A 414 1.73 21.40 -11.18
CA VAL A 414 2.46 21.76 -9.95
C VAL A 414 1.88 23.02 -9.30
N ALA A 415 1.35 23.94 -10.10
CA ALA A 415 0.63 25.13 -9.63
C ALA A 415 -0.55 24.79 -8.68
N SER A 416 -1.24 23.67 -8.92
CA SER A 416 -2.35 23.20 -8.10
C SER A 416 -1.92 22.83 -6.67
N MET A 417 -0.65 22.43 -6.52
CA MET A 417 -0.04 22.11 -5.23
C MET A 417 0.49 23.36 -4.54
N LEU A 418 1.16 24.25 -5.29
CA LEU A 418 1.89 25.40 -4.77
C LEU A 418 1.00 26.51 -4.20
N TYR A 419 -0.27 26.57 -4.59
CA TYR A 419 -1.14 27.70 -4.30
C TYR A 419 -2.42 27.30 -3.57
N LEU A 420 -2.65 27.92 -2.41
CA LEU A 420 -3.85 27.76 -1.59
C LEU A 420 -5.08 28.38 -2.26
N ASP A 421 -4.89 29.35 -3.16
CA ASP A 421 -5.93 30.00 -3.95
C ASP A 421 -6.16 29.36 -5.34
N TYR A 422 -5.52 28.22 -5.65
CA TYR A 422 -5.67 27.58 -6.95
C TYR A 422 -7.12 27.20 -7.26
N SER A 423 -7.67 27.77 -8.33
CA SER A 423 -9.07 27.60 -8.75
C SER A 423 -10.09 27.95 -7.67
N ARG A 424 -9.81 29.00 -6.88
CA ARG A 424 -10.70 29.49 -5.80
C ARG A 424 -10.91 30.98 -5.90
N GLU A 425 -12.14 31.42 -5.63
CA GLU A 425 -12.48 32.84 -5.56
C GLU A 425 -12.07 33.47 -4.22
N ALA A 426 -12.12 34.80 -4.15
CA ALA A 426 -11.87 35.53 -2.91
C ALA A 426 -12.85 35.10 -1.80
N GLY A 427 -12.31 34.67 -0.66
CA GLY A 427 -13.09 34.16 0.48
C GLY A 427 -13.28 32.64 0.50
N GLU A 428 -12.89 31.93 -0.56
CA GLU A 428 -12.98 30.46 -0.64
C GLU A 428 -11.69 29.75 -0.20
N TRP A 429 -10.62 30.48 0.08
CA TRP A 429 -9.34 29.96 0.54
C TRP A 429 -8.85 30.68 1.80
N VAL A 430 -7.87 30.09 2.48
CA VAL A 430 -7.23 30.65 3.68
C VAL A 430 -5.73 30.84 3.43
N PRO A 431 -5.14 31.96 3.85
CA PRO A 431 -3.72 32.20 3.66
C PRO A 431 -2.86 31.33 4.56
N ASN A 432 -1.60 31.16 4.17
CA ASN A 432 -0.59 30.50 4.99
C ASN A 432 -0.29 31.31 6.25
N ARG A 433 0.52 30.75 7.16
CA ARG A 433 0.89 31.37 8.45
C ARG A 433 1.60 32.73 8.33
N TYR A 434 2.04 33.13 7.13
CA TYR A 434 2.67 34.42 6.85
C TYR A 434 1.76 35.38 6.06
N GLY A 435 0.50 35.01 5.81
CA GLY A 435 -0.46 35.82 5.05
C GLY A 435 -0.36 35.66 3.53
N GLY A 436 0.51 34.79 3.03
CA GLY A 436 0.68 34.50 1.61
C GLY A 436 -0.26 33.42 1.09
N ARG A 437 -0.26 33.23 -0.22
CA ARG A 437 -1.04 32.19 -0.92
C ARG A 437 -0.26 30.90 -1.16
N GLU A 438 1.02 30.90 -0.85
CA GLU A 438 1.91 29.76 -1.05
C GLU A 438 1.56 28.64 -0.07
N ASN A 439 1.37 27.42 -0.58
CA ASN A 439 1.20 26.22 0.22
C ASN A 439 2.58 25.74 0.70
N LEU A 440 2.93 26.10 1.94
CA LEU A 440 4.26 25.87 2.50
C LEU A 440 4.56 24.38 2.67
N GLU A 441 3.53 23.60 3.03
CA GLU A 441 3.60 22.16 3.20
C GLU A 441 3.85 21.44 1.86
N ALA A 442 3.17 21.86 0.79
CA ALA A 442 3.43 21.33 -0.55
C ALA A 442 4.83 21.71 -1.07
N ILE A 443 5.28 22.94 -0.83
CA ILE A 443 6.65 23.38 -1.19
C ILE A 443 7.70 22.55 -0.44
N ALA A 444 7.50 22.30 0.85
CA ALA A 444 8.40 21.46 1.65
C ALA A 444 8.41 20.02 1.13
N PHE A 445 7.25 19.45 0.82
CA PHE A 445 7.13 18.12 0.22
C PHE A 445 7.87 18.01 -1.13
N LEU A 446 7.67 18.96 -2.06
CA LEU A 446 8.32 18.93 -3.37
C LEU A 446 9.85 19.02 -3.26
N ARG A 447 10.36 19.78 -2.29
CA ARG A 447 11.79 19.84 -2.00
C ARG A 447 12.31 18.50 -1.49
N GLU A 448 11.64 17.91 -0.50
CA GLU A 448 12.00 16.61 0.05
C GLU A 448 11.96 15.51 -1.02
N PHE A 449 10.91 15.47 -1.84
CA PHE A 449 10.78 14.58 -2.99
C PHE A 449 12.00 14.66 -3.91
N ASN A 450 12.38 15.87 -4.33
CA ASN A 450 13.53 16.06 -5.22
C ASN A 450 14.86 15.70 -4.52
N GLU A 451 15.06 16.12 -3.28
CA GLU A 451 16.27 15.80 -2.50
C GLU A 451 16.47 14.29 -2.35
N ARG A 452 15.39 13.55 -2.04
CA ARG A 452 15.45 12.10 -1.90
C ARG A 452 15.66 11.39 -3.22
N CYS A 453 14.93 11.75 -4.27
CA CYS A 453 15.07 11.12 -5.59
C CYS A 453 16.48 11.31 -6.16
N HIS A 454 16.98 12.55 -6.20
CA HIS A 454 18.31 12.84 -6.71
C HIS A 454 19.44 12.29 -5.82
N GLY A 455 19.21 12.23 -4.50
CA GLY A 455 20.19 11.71 -3.55
C GLY A 455 20.37 10.19 -3.63
N LEU A 456 19.28 9.45 -3.87
CA LEU A 456 19.30 7.98 -3.91
C LEU A 456 19.50 7.43 -5.33
N PHE A 457 19.05 8.15 -6.35
CA PHE A 457 19.11 7.71 -7.75
C PHE A 457 19.82 8.76 -8.62
N PRO A 458 21.16 8.81 -8.62
CA PRO A 458 21.90 9.74 -9.47
C PRO A 458 21.55 9.60 -10.95
N GLY A 459 21.54 10.72 -11.66
CA GLY A 459 21.30 10.78 -13.11
C GLY A 459 19.84 10.72 -13.54
N ILE A 460 18.90 10.51 -12.62
CA ILE A 460 17.47 10.64 -12.91
C ILE A 460 17.09 12.08 -13.22
N VAL A 461 15.91 12.26 -13.81
CA VAL A 461 15.33 13.59 -14.03
C VAL A 461 13.99 13.73 -13.33
N THR A 462 13.76 14.90 -12.75
CA THR A 462 12.43 15.31 -12.29
C THR A 462 11.97 16.51 -13.10
N ILE A 463 10.77 16.45 -13.64
CA ILE A 463 10.21 17.43 -14.59
C ILE A 463 8.92 18.01 -13.98
N ALA A 464 8.73 19.33 -14.07
CA ALA A 464 7.56 20.01 -13.51
C ALA A 464 6.78 20.76 -14.59
N GLU A 465 5.52 20.41 -14.83
CA GLU A 465 4.60 21.35 -15.48
C GLU A 465 4.12 22.35 -14.43
N GLU A 466 4.57 23.60 -14.58
CA GLU A 466 4.21 24.68 -13.67
C GLU A 466 3.76 25.89 -14.50
N SER A 467 2.46 26.06 -14.65
CA SER A 467 1.83 27.04 -15.55
C SER A 467 1.74 28.46 -14.97
N THR A 468 2.31 28.73 -13.80
CA THR A 468 2.49 30.07 -13.27
C THR A 468 3.96 30.53 -13.41
N ALA A 469 4.27 31.70 -12.85
CA ALA A 469 5.61 32.26 -12.83
C ALA A 469 6.32 31.96 -11.50
N PHE A 470 6.12 30.77 -10.90
CA PHE A 470 6.76 30.44 -9.63
C PHE A 470 8.30 30.46 -9.80
N PRO A 471 9.05 31.20 -8.96
CA PRO A 471 10.48 31.34 -9.14
C PRO A 471 11.22 30.08 -8.69
N GLY A 472 12.26 29.70 -9.44
CA GLY A 472 13.20 28.65 -9.00
C GLY A 472 12.65 27.22 -9.02
N VAL A 473 11.66 26.92 -9.88
CA VAL A 473 11.17 25.55 -10.10
C VAL A 473 12.34 24.59 -10.36
N THR A 474 13.23 24.96 -11.28
CA THR A 474 14.40 24.17 -11.68
C THR A 474 15.71 24.60 -11.00
N ARG A 475 15.63 25.15 -9.78
CA ARG A 475 16.81 25.50 -8.98
C ARG A 475 17.01 24.51 -7.83
N PRO A 476 18.26 24.29 -7.39
CA PRO A 476 18.53 23.45 -6.22
C PRO A 476 17.80 23.94 -4.97
N THR A 477 17.39 23.01 -4.11
CA THR A 477 16.64 23.29 -2.89
C THR A 477 17.43 24.13 -1.89
N TYR A 478 18.74 23.90 -1.76
CA TYR A 478 19.64 24.71 -0.94
C TYR A 478 19.76 26.18 -1.40
N ALA A 479 19.39 26.48 -2.65
CA ALA A 479 19.33 27.83 -3.21
C ALA A 479 17.90 28.41 -3.19
N GLY A 480 16.97 27.77 -2.46
CA GLY A 480 15.58 28.18 -2.34
C GLY A 480 14.66 27.68 -3.46
N GLY A 481 15.16 26.86 -4.40
CA GLY A 481 14.32 26.28 -5.46
C GLY A 481 13.45 25.12 -5.01
N LEU A 482 12.68 24.54 -5.95
CA LEU A 482 11.88 23.33 -5.71
C LEU A 482 12.69 22.04 -5.93
N GLY A 483 13.83 22.11 -6.62
CA GLY A 483 14.72 20.97 -6.84
C GLY A 483 14.45 20.17 -8.12
N PHE A 484 13.50 20.58 -8.97
CA PHE A 484 13.29 19.92 -10.26
C PHE A 484 14.48 20.13 -11.19
N GLY A 485 14.71 19.20 -12.11
CA GLY A 485 15.71 19.37 -13.16
C GLY A 485 15.18 20.17 -14.35
N PHE A 486 13.94 19.91 -14.76
CA PHE A 486 13.32 20.53 -15.94
C PHE A 486 11.93 21.10 -15.59
N LYS A 487 11.49 22.10 -16.37
CA LYS A 487 10.17 22.72 -16.30
C LYS A 487 9.61 22.84 -17.70
#